data_AF-A0A950W5C2-F1
#
_entry.id   AF-A0A950W5C2-F1
#
_cell.length_a   1.000
_cell.length_b   1.000
_cell.length_c   1.000
_cell.angle_alpha   90.00
_cell.angle_beta   90.00
_cell.angle_gamma   90.00
#
_symmetry.space_group_name_H-M   'P 1'
#
loop_
_entity.id
_entity.type
_entity.pdbx_description
1 polymer ?
#
loop_
_entity_poly.entity_id
_entity_poly.type
_entity_poly.pdbx_seq_one_letter_code
_entity_poly.pdbx_strand_id
1 'polypeptide(L)'
;MVDPSVIMTPVVLIPYSACGLLIVIYAWGRFNTPPSNRSSTRQALYWWSGLGYVLSALMLFAGLCFLLQAGEWRTLIFGPADNPALSASLMATLAMTTLLPSIPVLKRADEWLLAVFLDWAEIPAEVKRRAALMTPRSFEVTETDVAELCETYGDEGSGHASARHLRGRRGEGLELSQYRFTRVVKLYDRIGKLAGEPRYSHFFAETQDEFGELEKRVGEFLRRAGASLTLAERQDGLDEGEAFEELIAERRAEFAQQCSEIFVALARFLARAVLRSERSERDIVRRLREIGFSAAEPMNLPNFPIDSLAVLALTLFLYLFFASWMFA
;
A
#
# COMPACT_ATOMS: atom_id res chain seq x y z
N MET A 1 -14.07 -47.27 -23.13
CA MET A 1 -12.72 -47.75 -22.75
C MET A 1 -11.77 -46.62 -23.12
N VAL A 2 -11.42 -45.78 -22.15
CA VAL A 2 -10.55 -44.61 -22.36
C VAL A 2 -9.12 -45.07 -22.11
N ASP A 3 -8.29 -45.02 -23.14
CA ASP A 3 -6.91 -45.50 -23.09
C ASP A 3 -6.08 -44.58 -22.17
N PRO A 4 -5.55 -45.08 -21.04
CA PRO A 4 -4.85 -44.25 -20.05
C PRO A 4 -3.38 -43.97 -20.41
N SER A 5 -2.95 -44.25 -21.64
CA SER A 5 -1.57 -44.09 -22.11
C SER A 5 -1.39 -42.99 -23.15
N VAL A 6 -2.09 -41.86 -23.03
CA VAL A 6 -1.62 -40.61 -23.65
C VAL A 6 -0.46 -40.09 -22.80
N ILE A 7 0.68 -40.77 -22.90
CA ILE A 7 1.97 -40.22 -22.49
C ILE A 7 2.17 -39.01 -23.41
N MET A 8 2.01 -37.80 -22.87
CA MET A 8 2.31 -36.54 -23.57
C MET A 8 3.71 -36.67 -24.18
N THR A 9 3.78 -36.83 -25.49
CA THR A 9 5.06 -36.91 -26.19
C THR A 9 5.77 -35.56 -26.03
N PRO A 10 7.11 -35.54 -25.90
CA PRO A 10 7.88 -34.31 -25.63
C PRO A 10 7.63 -33.21 -26.67
N VAL A 11 7.23 -33.57 -27.89
CA VAL A 11 6.88 -32.65 -28.99
C VAL A 11 5.63 -31.83 -28.68
N VAL A 12 4.66 -32.37 -27.95
CA VAL A 12 3.44 -31.66 -27.55
C VAL A 12 3.68 -30.82 -26.30
N LEU A 13 4.65 -31.18 -25.45
CA LEU A 13 4.93 -30.46 -24.21
C LEU A 13 5.54 -29.07 -24.47
N ILE A 14 6.40 -28.95 -25.48
CA ILE A 14 7.11 -27.70 -25.81
C ILE A 14 6.15 -26.52 -26.10
N PRO A 15 5.17 -26.61 -27.01
CA PRO A 15 4.29 -25.48 -27.31
C PRO A 15 3.42 -25.07 -26.12
N TYR A 16 2.94 -26.03 -25.32
CA TYR A 16 2.16 -25.72 -24.11
C TYR A 16 3.00 -25.01 -23.06
N SER A 17 4.26 -25.43 -22.86
CA SER A 17 5.17 -24.78 -21.92
C SER A 17 5.53 -23.35 -22.34
N ALA A 18 5.79 -23.12 -23.63
CA ALA A 18 6.09 -21.79 -24.16
C ALA A 18 4.88 -20.86 -24.07
N CYS A 19 3.69 -21.35 -24.41
CA CYS A 19 2.43 -20.62 -24.29
C CYS A 19 2.11 -20.27 -22.83
N GLY A 20 2.24 -21.23 -21.91
CA GLY A 20 2.06 -20.99 -20.47
C GLY A 20 3.02 -19.93 -19.93
N LEU A 21 4.29 -19.94 -20.36
CA LEU A 21 5.26 -18.91 -19.98
C LEU A 21 4.85 -17.51 -20.47
N LEU A 22 4.32 -17.40 -21.68
CA LEU A 22 3.79 -16.13 -22.20
C LEU A 22 2.62 -15.62 -21.36
N ILE A 23 1.71 -16.50 -20.94
CA ILE A 23 0.60 -16.14 -20.03
C ILE A 23 1.12 -15.65 -18.68
N VAL A 24 2.15 -16.31 -18.12
CA VAL A 24 2.79 -15.85 -16.88
C VAL A 24 3.36 -14.45 -17.05
N ILE A 25 4.13 -14.19 -18.11
CA ILE A 25 4.73 -12.87 -18.37
C ILE A 25 3.64 -11.81 -18.55
N TYR A 26 2.58 -12.13 -19.30
CA TYR A 26 1.46 -11.23 -19.55
C TYR A 26 0.69 -10.88 -18.26
N ALA A 27 0.25 -11.89 -17.51
CA ALA A 27 -0.47 -11.71 -16.26
C ALA A 27 0.39 -10.97 -15.22
N TRP A 28 1.68 -11.31 -15.15
CA TRP A 28 2.63 -10.61 -14.30
C TRP A 28 2.74 -9.12 -14.65
N GLY A 29 2.90 -8.79 -15.94
CA GLY A 29 2.95 -7.40 -16.40
C GLY A 29 1.67 -6.62 -16.05
N ARG A 30 0.51 -7.25 -16.22
CA ARG A 30 -0.79 -6.62 -15.96
C ARG A 30 -1.03 -6.35 -14.47
N PHE A 31 -0.73 -7.31 -13.59
CA PHE A 31 -0.84 -7.13 -12.14
C PHE A 31 0.07 -6.00 -11.60
N ASN A 32 1.20 -5.76 -12.27
CA ASN A 32 2.17 -4.72 -11.89
C ASN A 32 1.82 -3.31 -12.39
N THR A 33 0.70 -3.10 -13.08
CA THR A 33 0.33 -1.82 -13.68
C THR A 33 -0.90 -1.21 -13.00
N PRO A 34 -0.85 0.04 -12.49
CA PRO A 34 0.29 0.96 -12.47
C PRO A 34 1.34 0.64 -11.38
N PRO A 35 2.62 1.02 -11.58
CA PRO A 35 3.73 0.71 -10.67
C PRO A 35 3.54 1.23 -9.23
N SER A 36 2.69 2.24 -9.04
CA SER A 36 2.35 2.83 -7.74
C SER A 36 1.76 1.84 -6.74
N ASN A 37 1.18 0.73 -7.23
CA ASN A 37 0.64 -0.34 -6.38
C ASN A 37 1.71 -1.11 -5.59
N ARG A 38 2.99 -1.04 -5.98
CA ARG A 38 4.10 -1.76 -5.30
C ARG A 38 4.53 -1.11 -3.99
N SER A 39 4.29 0.18 -3.80
CA SER A 39 5.02 0.97 -2.80
C SER A 39 4.56 0.80 -1.34
N SER A 40 3.47 0.07 -1.07
CA SER A 40 2.80 0.23 0.23
C SER A 40 2.37 -1.07 0.96
N THR A 41 2.51 -2.27 0.38
CA THR A 41 2.12 -3.54 1.04
C THR A 41 3.24 -4.15 1.87
N ARG A 42 2.86 -5.04 2.80
CA ARG A 42 3.73 -6.17 3.15
C ARG A 42 4.13 -6.92 1.88
N GLN A 43 5.42 -6.98 1.62
CA GLN A 43 5.98 -7.64 0.43
C GLN A 43 5.36 -9.02 0.18
N ALA A 44 5.21 -9.84 1.23
CA ALA A 44 4.61 -11.18 1.13
C ALA A 44 3.19 -11.20 0.57
N LEU A 45 2.28 -10.32 1.02
CA LEU A 45 0.89 -10.31 0.57
C LEU A 45 0.79 -9.93 -0.91
N TYR A 46 1.57 -8.93 -1.33
CA TYR A 46 1.64 -8.54 -2.74
C TYR A 46 2.09 -9.70 -3.63
N TRP A 47 3.15 -10.42 -3.22
CA TRP A 47 3.64 -11.57 -3.97
C TRP A 47 2.64 -12.73 -3.98
N TRP A 48 1.94 -13.01 -2.87
CA TRP A 48 0.92 -14.05 -2.82
C TRP A 48 -0.30 -13.73 -3.68
N SER A 49 -0.80 -12.49 -3.64
CA SER A 49 -1.90 -12.06 -4.51
C SER A 49 -1.49 -12.06 -5.99
N GLY A 50 -0.27 -11.61 -6.30
CA GLY A 50 0.27 -11.68 -7.66
C GLY A 50 0.43 -13.12 -8.17
N LEU A 51 0.94 -14.02 -7.32
CA LEU A 51 1.02 -15.45 -7.63
C LEU A 51 -0.36 -16.05 -7.84
N GLY A 52 -1.33 -15.70 -6.98
CA GLY A 52 -2.73 -16.11 -7.12
C GLY A 52 -3.32 -15.70 -8.46
N TYR A 53 -3.14 -14.44 -8.87
CA TYR A 53 -3.60 -13.96 -10.17
C TYR A 53 -2.94 -14.70 -11.35
N VAL A 54 -1.63 -14.92 -11.29
CA VAL A 54 -0.91 -15.70 -12.32
C VAL A 54 -1.44 -17.13 -12.41
N LEU A 55 -1.68 -17.79 -11.26
CA LEU A 55 -2.25 -19.13 -11.22
C LEU A 55 -3.68 -19.17 -11.78
N SER A 56 -4.51 -18.17 -11.46
CA SER A 56 -5.85 -18.04 -12.04
C SER A 56 -5.80 -17.84 -13.56
N ALA A 57 -4.88 -17.02 -14.07
CA ALA A 57 -4.68 -16.83 -15.50
C ALA A 57 -4.21 -18.12 -16.21
N LEU A 58 -3.31 -18.89 -15.57
CA LEU A 58 -2.88 -20.20 -16.06
C LEU A 58 -4.02 -21.23 -16.07
N MET A 59 -4.88 -21.23 -15.05
CA MET A 59 -6.08 -22.07 -15.02
C MET A 59 -7.07 -21.70 -16.12
N LEU A 60 -7.27 -20.41 -16.37
CA LEU A 60 -8.11 -19.92 -17.47
C LEU A 60 -7.54 -20.38 -18.82
N PHE A 61 -6.22 -20.26 -19.00
CA PHE A 61 -5.51 -20.76 -20.18
C PHE A 61 -5.67 -22.27 -20.38
N ALA A 62 -5.49 -23.06 -19.31
CA ALA A 62 -5.64 -24.51 -19.37
C ALA A 62 -7.08 -24.93 -19.70
N GLY A 63 -8.07 -24.30 -19.06
CA GLY A 63 -9.48 -24.50 -19.36
C GLY A 63 -9.81 -24.17 -20.82
N LEU A 64 -9.26 -23.06 -21.34
CA LEU A 64 -9.45 -22.67 -22.74
C LEU A 64 -8.78 -23.65 -23.71
N CYS A 65 -7.59 -24.15 -23.38
CA CYS A 65 -6.93 -25.20 -24.17
C CYS A 65 -7.78 -26.47 -24.22
N PHE A 66 -8.33 -26.91 -23.09
CA PHE A 66 -9.19 -28.08 -23.01
C PHE A 66 -10.47 -27.89 -23.83
N LEU A 67 -11.12 -26.72 -23.70
CA LEU A 67 -12.31 -26.38 -24.45
C LEU A 67 -12.06 -26.39 -25.97
N LEU A 68 -10.94 -25.83 -26.42
CA LEU A 68 -10.55 -25.79 -27.83
C LEU A 68 -10.14 -27.17 -28.39
N GLN A 69 -9.77 -28.13 -27.54
CA GLN A 69 -9.54 -29.51 -27.96
C GLN A 69 -10.83 -30.27 -28.24
N ALA A 70 -11.96 -29.85 -27.65
CA ALA A 70 -13.27 -30.51 -27.83
C ALA A 70 -13.90 -30.29 -29.23
N GLY A 71 -13.24 -29.57 -30.15
CA GLY A 71 -13.64 -29.43 -31.56
C GLY A 71 -14.85 -28.52 -31.80
N GLU A 72 -15.97 -28.76 -31.11
CA GLU A 72 -17.22 -28.01 -31.25
C GLU A 72 -17.10 -26.55 -30.78
N TRP A 73 -16.35 -26.33 -29.70
CA TRP A 73 -16.06 -24.98 -29.20
C TRP A 73 -15.09 -24.23 -30.10
N ARG A 74 -14.18 -24.94 -30.77
CA ARG A 74 -13.22 -24.36 -31.69
C ARG A 74 -13.95 -23.77 -32.90
N THR A 75 -14.90 -24.50 -33.46
CA THR A 75 -15.74 -24.02 -34.57
C THR A 75 -16.72 -22.94 -34.12
N LEU A 76 -17.22 -22.98 -32.87
CA LEU A 76 -18.09 -21.94 -32.32
C LEU A 76 -17.36 -20.60 -32.09
N ILE A 77 -16.12 -20.64 -31.58
CA ILE A 77 -15.34 -19.43 -31.23
C ILE A 77 -14.69 -18.81 -32.47
N PHE A 78 -14.11 -19.62 -33.36
CA PHE A 78 -13.35 -19.14 -34.53
C PHE A 78 -14.14 -19.21 -35.84
N GLY A 79 -15.27 -19.91 -35.88
CA GLY A 79 -16.13 -19.97 -37.05
C GLY A 79 -15.44 -20.54 -38.29
N PRO A 80 -15.77 -20.05 -39.50
CA PRO A 80 -15.14 -20.48 -40.75
C PRO A 80 -13.65 -20.08 -40.87
N ALA A 81 -13.14 -19.25 -39.95
CA ALA A 81 -11.74 -18.84 -39.92
C ALA A 81 -10.85 -19.82 -39.14
N ASP A 82 -11.39 -20.96 -38.69
CA ASP A 82 -10.60 -21.99 -38.04
C ASP A 82 -9.52 -22.54 -38.98
N ASN A 83 -8.26 -22.46 -38.53
CA ASN A 83 -7.14 -23.05 -39.23
C ASN A 83 -6.66 -24.28 -38.46
N PRO A 84 -6.91 -25.52 -38.95
CA PRO A 84 -6.57 -26.75 -38.24
C PRO A 84 -5.07 -26.91 -37.98
N ALA A 85 -4.22 -26.15 -38.69
CA ALA A 85 -2.78 -26.13 -38.45
C ALA A 85 -2.37 -25.43 -37.14
N LEU A 86 -3.24 -24.60 -36.54
CA LEU A 86 -2.96 -23.95 -35.27
C LEU A 86 -3.26 -24.88 -34.10
N SER A 87 -2.26 -25.03 -33.22
CA SER A 87 -2.42 -25.79 -31.98
C SER A 87 -3.38 -25.07 -31.02
N ALA A 88 -4.13 -25.84 -30.23
CA ALA A 88 -5.05 -25.31 -29.23
C ALA A 88 -4.33 -24.35 -28.25
N SER A 89 -3.07 -24.65 -27.89
CA SER A 89 -2.24 -23.80 -27.03
C SER A 89 -1.95 -22.41 -27.61
N LEU A 90 -1.67 -22.32 -28.91
CA LEU A 90 -1.41 -21.03 -29.58
C LEU A 90 -2.68 -20.20 -29.69
N MET A 91 -3.81 -20.83 -30.04
CA MET A 91 -5.11 -20.16 -30.11
C MET A 91 -5.57 -19.68 -28.74
N ALA A 92 -5.39 -20.48 -27.68
CA ALA A 92 -5.69 -20.08 -26.32
C ALA A 92 -4.81 -18.91 -25.86
N THR A 93 -3.52 -18.92 -26.22
CA THR A 93 -2.61 -17.82 -25.90
C THR A 93 -3.04 -16.53 -26.61
N LEU A 94 -3.30 -16.59 -27.92
CA LEU A 94 -3.82 -15.46 -28.70
C LEU A 94 -5.13 -14.94 -28.12
N ALA A 95 -6.03 -15.83 -27.70
CA ALA A 95 -7.27 -15.46 -27.07
C ALA A 95 -7.05 -14.70 -25.75
N MET A 96 -6.12 -15.17 -24.91
CA MET A 96 -5.79 -14.56 -23.63
C MET A 96 -5.03 -13.22 -23.75
N THR A 97 -4.16 -13.06 -24.74
CA THR A 97 -3.28 -11.88 -24.82
C THR A 97 -3.78 -10.83 -25.81
N THR A 98 -4.38 -11.25 -26.93
CA THR A 98 -4.75 -10.36 -28.06
C THR A 98 -6.24 -10.21 -28.27
N LEU A 99 -7.04 -11.27 -28.07
CA LEU A 99 -8.50 -11.21 -28.27
C LEU A 99 -9.27 -10.97 -26.98
N LEU A 100 -8.59 -10.95 -25.84
CA LEU A 100 -9.18 -10.60 -24.55
C LEU A 100 -9.96 -9.28 -24.61
N PRO A 101 -9.50 -8.20 -25.30
CA PRO A 101 -10.29 -6.97 -25.46
C PRO A 101 -11.52 -7.16 -26.34
N SER A 102 -11.49 -8.10 -27.28
CA SER A 102 -12.49 -8.31 -28.32
C SER A 102 -13.62 -9.25 -27.89
N ILE A 103 -13.42 -10.09 -26.87
CA ILE A 103 -14.43 -11.00 -26.31
C ILE A 103 -14.95 -10.41 -24.99
N PRO A 104 -16.14 -9.78 -24.96
CA PRO A 104 -16.61 -9.03 -23.79
C PRO A 104 -16.75 -9.88 -22.52
N VAL A 105 -17.08 -11.17 -22.67
CA VAL A 105 -17.26 -12.09 -21.55
C VAL A 105 -15.91 -12.43 -20.90
N LEU A 106 -14.90 -12.77 -21.71
CA LEU A 106 -13.56 -13.10 -21.23
C LEU A 106 -12.89 -11.87 -20.61
N LYS A 107 -13.07 -10.70 -21.23
CA LYS A 107 -12.64 -9.41 -20.68
C LYS A 107 -13.21 -9.16 -19.29
N ARG A 108 -14.53 -9.29 -19.12
CA ARG A 108 -15.20 -9.07 -17.82
C ARG A 108 -14.73 -10.05 -16.76
N ALA A 109 -14.51 -11.32 -17.11
CA ALA A 109 -14.00 -12.32 -16.18
C ALA A 109 -12.56 -12.01 -15.72
N ASP A 110 -11.66 -11.66 -16.64
CA ASP A 110 -10.29 -11.24 -16.31
C ASP A 110 -10.26 -9.93 -15.52
N GLU A 111 -11.05 -8.92 -15.90
CA GLU A 111 -11.14 -7.65 -15.17
C GLU A 111 -11.72 -7.84 -13.77
N TRP A 112 -12.73 -8.71 -13.61
CA TRP A 112 -13.28 -9.07 -12.31
C TRP A 112 -12.25 -9.81 -11.45
N LEU A 113 -11.53 -10.80 -12.01
CA LEU A 113 -10.45 -11.50 -11.32
C LEU A 113 -9.36 -10.51 -10.90
N LEU A 114 -8.87 -9.68 -11.82
CA LEU A 114 -7.88 -8.66 -11.55
C LEU A 114 -8.36 -7.70 -10.47
N ALA A 115 -9.61 -7.23 -10.51
CA ALA A 115 -10.19 -6.39 -9.47
C ALA A 115 -10.22 -7.10 -8.12
N VAL A 116 -10.65 -8.36 -8.03
CA VAL A 116 -10.64 -9.12 -6.77
C VAL A 116 -9.22 -9.28 -6.22
N PHE A 117 -8.24 -9.62 -7.06
CA PHE A 117 -6.85 -9.77 -6.63
C PHE A 117 -6.18 -8.43 -6.28
N LEU A 118 -6.57 -7.34 -6.95
CA LEU A 118 -6.14 -5.98 -6.64
C LEU A 118 -6.80 -5.45 -5.36
N ASP A 119 -8.08 -5.74 -5.12
CA ASP A 119 -8.82 -5.44 -3.89
C ASP A 119 -8.23 -6.21 -2.71
N TRP A 120 -7.85 -7.47 -2.93
CA TRP A 120 -7.13 -8.28 -1.93
C TRP A 120 -5.69 -7.80 -1.74
N ALA A 121 -5.11 -7.18 -2.76
CA ALA A 121 -3.87 -6.44 -2.66
C ALA A 121 -4.10 -4.97 -2.27
N GLU A 122 -5.31 -4.53 -1.92
CA GLU A 122 -5.65 -3.10 -1.75
C GLU A 122 -5.19 -2.59 -0.39
N ILE A 123 -3.92 -2.20 -0.42
CA ILE A 123 -3.15 -1.56 0.63
C ILE A 123 -3.66 -0.19 1.11
N PRO A 124 -4.29 0.67 0.27
CA PRO A 124 -4.82 1.95 0.74
C PRO A 124 -5.68 1.81 1.98
N ALA A 125 -6.48 0.75 2.09
CA ALA A 125 -7.31 0.51 3.27
C ALA A 125 -6.49 0.21 4.52
N GLU A 126 -5.43 -0.61 4.42
CA GLU A 126 -4.55 -0.95 5.55
C GLU A 126 -3.70 0.25 6.00
N VAL A 127 -3.11 0.97 5.05
CA VAL A 127 -2.36 2.21 5.33
C VAL A 127 -3.27 3.24 5.96
N LYS A 128 -4.48 3.44 5.42
CA LYS A 128 -5.47 4.38 5.98
C LYS A 128 -5.92 3.94 7.37
N ARG A 129 -6.20 2.65 7.59
CA ARG A 129 -6.55 2.11 8.93
C ARG A 129 -5.43 2.33 9.93
N ARG A 130 -4.20 1.97 9.56
CA ARG A 130 -3.05 2.10 10.45
C ARG A 130 -2.71 3.56 10.73
N ALA A 131 -2.72 4.41 9.71
CA ALA A 131 -2.57 5.85 9.90
C ALA A 131 -3.69 6.44 10.77
N ALA A 132 -4.92 5.91 10.71
CA ALA A 132 -6.02 6.33 11.58
C ALA A 132 -5.79 5.92 13.06
N LEU A 133 -5.06 4.83 13.33
CA LEU A 133 -4.64 4.43 14.69
C LEU A 133 -3.44 5.26 15.20
N MET A 134 -2.63 5.79 14.28
CA MET A 134 -1.51 6.69 14.54
C MET A 134 -2.03 8.11 14.78
N THR A 135 -2.72 8.31 15.89
CA THR A 135 -3.28 9.60 16.25
C THR A 135 -2.29 10.45 17.06
N PRO A 136 -2.48 11.78 17.09
CA PRO A 136 -1.93 12.63 18.12
C PRO A 136 -2.52 12.31 19.51
N ARG A 137 -2.89 11.10 19.88
CA ARG A 137 -3.09 10.73 21.29
C ARG A 137 -2.25 9.52 21.64
N SER A 138 -2.06 8.62 20.69
CA SER A 138 -1.20 7.45 20.83
C SER A 138 0.30 7.76 20.72
N PHE A 139 0.70 8.96 20.31
CA PHE A 139 2.12 9.33 20.16
C PHE A 139 2.69 10.05 21.39
N GLU A 140 3.57 9.41 22.13
CA GLU A 140 4.14 9.94 23.38
C GLU A 140 5.38 10.78 23.14
N VAL A 141 5.60 11.80 23.97
CA VAL A 141 6.83 12.60 24.01
C VAL A 141 7.39 12.50 25.41
N THR A 142 8.68 12.19 25.50
CA THR A 142 9.42 12.13 26.76
C THR A 142 10.36 13.32 26.88
N GLU A 143 10.82 13.64 28.09
CA GLU A 143 11.82 14.70 28.30
C GLU A 143 13.14 14.38 27.58
N THR A 144 13.48 13.09 27.45
CA THR A 144 14.65 12.63 26.69
C THR A 144 14.50 12.91 25.20
N ASP A 145 13.29 12.74 24.64
CA ASP A 145 13.05 13.12 23.23
C ASP A 145 13.23 14.63 23.05
N VAL A 146 12.75 15.45 23.98
CA VAL A 146 12.90 16.91 23.90
C VAL A 146 14.36 17.32 23.95
N ALA A 147 15.15 16.72 24.84
CA ALA A 147 16.59 16.99 24.91
C ALA A 147 17.30 16.64 23.58
N GLU A 148 17.01 15.46 23.01
CA GLU A 148 17.55 15.01 21.72
C GLU A 148 17.16 15.94 20.57
N LEU A 149 15.91 16.40 20.54
CA LEU A 149 15.44 17.36 19.53
C LEU A 149 16.05 18.74 19.72
N CYS A 150 16.21 19.21 20.96
CA CYS A 150 16.89 20.46 21.25
C CYS A 150 18.36 20.42 20.83
N GLU A 151 19.05 19.28 20.96
CA GLU A 151 20.41 19.11 20.43
C GLU A 151 20.41 19.14 18.90
N THR A 152 19.49 18.41 18.27
CA THR A 152 19.40 18.29 16.80
C THR A 152 19.04 19.60 16.11
N TYR A 153 18.14 20.39 16.69
CA TYR A 153 17.61 21.63 16.11
C TYR A 153 18.13 22.90 16.81
N GLY A 154 18.98 22.77 17.83
CA GLY A 154 19.48 23.87 18.64
C GLY A 154 20.66 24.62 18.05
N ASP A 155 21.49 23.95 17.24
CA ASP A 155 22.68 24.55 16.63
C ASP A 155 22.33 25.41 15.39
N GLU A 156 23.04 26.54 15.32
CA GLU A 156 22.94 27.73 14.45
C GLU A 156 21.99 27.64 13.23
N GLY A 157 20.88 28.40 13.28
CA GLY A 157 19.98 28.65 12.14
C GLY A 157 18.53 28.93 12.53
N SER A 158 17.61 28.74 11.58
CA SER A 158 16.15 28.85 11.80
C SER A 158 15.58 27.80 12.77
N GLY A 159 16.36 26.76 13.12
CA GLY A 159 15.99 25.73 14.10
C GLY A 159 15.92 26.24 15.55
N HIS A 160 16.69 27.28 15.88
CA HIS A 160 16.79 27.79 17.25
C HIS A 160 15.44 28.34 17.78
N ALA A 161 14.66 28.98 16.90
CA ALA A 161 13.32 29.45 17.24
C ALA A 161 12.37 28.30 17.55
N SER A 162 12.50 27.17 16.85
CA SER A 162 11.67 25.98 17.06
C SER A 162 12.06 25.21 18.32
N ALA A 163 13.36 25.06 18.60
CA ALA A 163 13.87 24.33 19.76
C ALA A 163 13.36 24.92 21.10
N ARG A 164 13.29 26.25 21.20
CA ARG A 164 12.77 26.97 22.37
C ARG A 164 11.33 26.58 22.75
N HIS A 165 10.52 26.20 21.75
CA HIS A 165 9.10 25.87 21.91
C HIS A 165 8.83 24.38 22.14
N LEU A 166 9.87 23.55 22.28
CA LEU A 166 9.70 22.13 22.52
C LEU A 166 9.32 21.87 24.00
N ARG A 167 8.36 20.98 24.23
CA ARG A 167 7.82 20.64 25.56
C ARG A 167 7.57 19.15 25.68
N GLY A 168 8.02 18.55 26.78
CA GLY A 168 7.87 17.11 27.05
C GLY A 168 6.53 16.74 27.67
N ARG A 169 5.80 17.73 28.23
CA ARG A 169 4.54 17.51 28.93
C ARG A 169 3.42 18.32 28.30
N ARG A 170 2.22 17.77 28.44
CA ARG A 170 0.98 18.44 28.06
C ARG A 170 0.60 19.44 29.16
N GLY A 171 0.58 20.73 28.83
CA GLY A 171 0.00 21.79 29.64
C GLY A 171 -1.31 22.32 29.07
N GLU A 172 -1.69 23.53 29.49
CA GLU A 172 -2.87 24.27 29.03
C GLU A 172 -2.47 25.48 28.17
N GLY A 173 -3.44 26.06 27.43
CA GLY A 173 -3.22 27.27 26.63
C GLY A 173 -2.05 27.16 25.64
N LEU A 174 -1.03 27.99 25.84
CA LEU A 174 0.18 28.02 25.03
C LEU A 174 1.01 26.72 25.13
N GLU A 175 1.14 26.15 26.33
CA GLU A 175 1.90 24.92 26.55
C GLU A 175 1.29 23.74 25.78
N LEU A 176 -0.04 23.72 25.63
CA LEU A 176 -0.72 22.70 24.82
C LEU A 176 -0.33 22.82 23.33
N SER A 177 -0.21 24.05 22.81
CA SER A 177 0.23 24.32 21.44
C SER A 177 1.69 23.91 21.24
N GLN A 178 2.56 24.26 22.19
CA GLN A 178 3.98 23.84 22.20
C GLN A 178 4.13 22.31 22.24
N TYR A 179 3.32 21.62 23.05
CA TYR A 179 3.30 20.16 23.10
C TYR A 179 2.85 19.53 21.77
N ARG A 180 1.81 20.07 21.11
CA ARG A 180 1.37 19.62 19.78
C ARG A 180 2.45 19.81 18.73
N PHE A 181 3.10 20.98 18.75
CA PHE A 181 4.23 21.29 17.88
C PHE A 181 5.39 20.29 18.07
N THR A 182 5.75 20.02 19.32
CA THR A 182 6.83 19.06 19.67
C THR A 182 6.59 17.69 19.07
N ARG A 183 5.34 17.24 19.00
CA ARG A 183 4.98 15.93 18.43
C ARG A 183 5.17 15.85 16.93
N VAL A 184 4.87 16.93 16.23
CA VAL A 184 5.15 17.04 14.80
C VAL A 184 6.66 16.98 14.57
N VAL A 185 7.43 17.77 15.34
CA VAL A 185 8.91 17.80 15.24
C VAL A 185 9.50 16.41 15.54
N LYS A 186 9.09 15.77 16.64
CA LYS A 186 9.53 14.42 17.00
C LYS A 186 9.23 13.41 15.89
N LEU A 187 7.99 13.40 15.38
CA LEU A 187 7.62 12.44 14.33
C LEU A 187 8.41 12.66 13.04
N TYR A 188 8.63 13.92 12.66
CA TYR A 188 9.45 14.28 11.51
C TYR A 188 10.92 13.83 11.68
N ASP A 189 11.53 14.12 12.82
CA ASP A 189 12.89 13.68 13.16
C ASP A 189 13.02 12.16 13.10
N ARG A 190 12.08 11.41 13.69
CA ARG A 190 12.10 9.95 13.64
C ARG A 190 11.97 9.43 12.20
N ILE A 191 11.16 10.04 11.34
CA ILE A 191 11.09 9.67 9.92
C ILE A 191 12.43 9.96 9.21
N GLY A 192 13.06 11.10 9.48
CA GLY A 192 14.39 11.42 8.95
C GLY A 192 15.45 10.41 9.37
N LYS A 193 15.45 9.97 10.64
CA LYS A 193 16.35 8.93 11.15
C LYS A 193 16.11 7.57 10.46
N LEU A 194 14.86 7.22 10.18
CA LEU A 194 14.54 6.01 9.41
C LEU A 194 15.10 6.05 7.99
N ALA A 195 15.17 7.22 7.35
CA ALA A 195 15.76 7.35 6.02
C ALA A 195 17.25 6.95 5.99
N GLY A 196 17.96 7.11 7.12
CA GLY A 196 19.34 6.67 7.29
C GLY A 196 19.51 5.17 7.56
N GLU A 197 18.43 4.44 7.89
CA GLU A 197 18.51 3.01 8.16
C GLU A 197 18.58 2.20 6.85
N PRO A 198 19.54 1.27 6.68
CA PRO A 198 19.69 0.49 5.44
C PRO A 198 18.42 -0.25 5.02
N ARG A 199 17.60 -0.63 5.99
CA ARG A 199 16.34 -1.36 5.77
C ARG A 199 15.29 -0.54 5.03
N TYR A 200 15.29 0.77 5.19
CA TYR A 200 14.30 1.67 4.57
C TYR A 200 14.84 2.34 3.30
N SER A 201 16.13 2.21 3.01
CA SER A 201 16.80 2.83 1.85
C SER A 201 16.03 2.66 0.54
N HIS A 202 15.54 1.45 0.26
CA HIS A 202 14.76 1.16 -0.95
C HIS A 202 13.44 1.93 -0.99
N PHE A 203 12.70 2.00 0.12
CA PHE A 203 11.43 2.72 0.19
C PHE A 203 11.65 4.23 -0.04
N PHE A 204 12.64 4.82 0.62
CA PHE A 204 12.97 6.24 0.46
C PHE A 204 13.51 6.55 -0.93
N ALA A 205 14.25 5.64 -1.57
CA ALA A 205 14.67 5.81 -2.97
C ALA A 205 13.47 5.77 -3.93
N GLU A 206 12.51 4.85 -3.73
CA GLU A 206 11.28 4.78 -4.53
C GLU A 206 10.34 5.97 -4.30
N THR A 207 10.40 6.62 -3.14
CA THR A 207 9.49 7.71 -2.73
C THR A 207 10.21 9.05 -2.55
N GLN A 208 11.39 9.22 -3.16
CA GLN A 208 12.26 10.38 -2.94
C GLN A 208 11.56 11.71 -3.24
N ASP A 209 10.81 11.79 -4.34
CA ASP A 209 10.08 13.00 -4.73
C ASP A 209 8.97 13.33 -3.71
N GLU A 210 8.18 12.32 -3.32
CA GLU A 210 7.11 12.47 -2.31
C GLU A 210 7.69 12.89 -0.95
N PHE A 211 8.79 12.28 -0.53
CA PHE A 211 9.47 12.62 0.70
C PHE A 211 10.02 14.05 0.66
N GLY A 212 10.66 14.45 -0.44
CA GLY A 212 11.16 15.81 -0.63
C GLY A 212 10.06 16.88 -0.62
N GLU A 213 8.88 16.59 -1.17
CA GLU A 213 7.70 17.47 -1.05
C GLU A 213 7.20 17.58 0.40
N LEU A 214 7.17 16.44 1.11
CA LEU A 214 6.79 16.40 2.52
C LEU A 214 7.77 17.19 3.39
N GLU A 215 9.09 17.04 3.17
CA GLU A 215 10.13 17.80 3.86
C GLU A 215 9.98 19.31 3.65
N LYS A 216 9.74 19.76 2.40
CA LYS A 216 9.48 21.18 2.10
C LYS A 216 8.27 21.70 2.88
N ARG A 217 7.16 20.96 2.84
CA ARG A 217 5.91 21.34 3.54
C ARG A 217 6.10 21.40 5.06
N VAL A 218 6.83 20.43 5.63
CA VAL A 218 7.14 20.40 7.06
C VAL A 218 8.08 21.56 7.42
N GLY A 219 9.14 21.80 6.65
CA GLY A 219 10.06 22.93 6.88
C GLY A 219 9.36 24.28 6.89
N GLU A 220 8.44 24.52 5.94
CA GLU A 220 7.61 25.73 5.91
C GLU A 220 6.69 25.82 7.13
N PHE A 221 6.08 24.71 7.54
CA PHE A 221 5.27 24.65 8.76
C PHE A 221 6.11 24.98 10.01
N LEU A 222 7.27 24.34 10.19
CA LEU A 222 8.13 24.55 11.36
C LEU A 222 8.57 26.00 11.50
N ARG A 223 8.95 26.65 10.39
CA ARG A 223 9.30 28.08 10.36
C ARG A 223 8.12 28.96 10.78
N ARG A 224 6.93 28.74 10.21
CA ARG A 224 5.72 29.51 10.56
C ARG A 224 5.27 29.27 11.99
N ALA A 225 5.32 28.02 12.45
CA ALA A 225 4.95 27.62 13.79
C ALA A 225 5.87 28.25 14.85
N GLY A 226 7.19 28.23 14.64
CA GLY A 226 8.15 28.88 15.55
C GLY A 226 7.91 30.38 15.68
N ALA A 227 7.63 31.08 14.56
CA ALA A 227 7.27 32.49 14.58
C ALA A 227 5.94 32.74 15.31
N SER A 228 4.92 31.94 15.05
CA SER A 228 3.60 32.04 15.69
C SER A 228 3.66 31.81 17.20
N LEU A 229 4.42 30.80 17.66
CA LEU A 229 4.58 30.51 19.09
C LEU A 229 5.39 31.59 19.79
N THR A 230 6.39 32.18 19.13
CA THR A 230 7.15 33.33 19.66
C THR A 230 6.26 34.57 19.82
N LEU A 231 5.34 34.80 18.88
CA LEU A 231 4.35 35.89 19.00
C LEU A 231 3.36 35.60 20.13
N ALA A 232 2.88 34.37 20.26
CA ALA A 232 1.97 33.97 21.33
C ALA A 232 2.61 34.11 22.72
N GLU A 233 3.89 33.73 22.89
CA GLU A 233 4.64 33.96 24.14
C GLU A 233 4.69 35.43 24.55
N ARG A 234 4.76 36.36 23.58
CA ARG A 234 4.78 37.81 23.86
C ARG A 234 3.40 38.35 24.24
N GLN A 235 2.34 37.69 23.80
CA GLN A 235 0.95 38.11 24.01
C GLN A 235 0.34 37.53 25.29
N ASP A 236 0.82 36.37 25.75
CA ASP A 236 0.32 35.66 26.95
C ASP A 236 0.48 36.45 28.27
N GLY A 237 1.25 37.55 28.26
CA GLY A 237 1.48 38.43 29.42
C GLY A 237 0.71 39.76 29.39
N LEU A 238 -0.15 39.98 28.39
CA LEU A 238 -0.95 41.20 28.28
C LEU A 238 -2.36 40.93 28.81
N ASP A 239 -2.77 41.67 29.84
CA ASP A 239 -4.11 41.59 30.42
C ASP A 239 -5.09 42.33 29.49
N GLU A 240 -5.65 41.60 28.52
CA GLU A 240 -6.50 42.13 27.47
C GLU A 240 -7.87 41.43 27.52
N GLY A 241 -8.94 42.22 27.40
CA GLY A 241 -10.32 41.79 27.69
C GLY A 241 -10.88 40.67 26.79
N GLU A 242 -12.15 40.34 27.00
CA GLU A 242 -12.84 39.16 26.43
C GLU A 242 -12.70 38.98 24.90
N ALA A 243 -12.70 40.07 24.13
CA ALA A 243 -12.53 40.01 22.67
C ALA A 243 -11.13 39.56 22.23
N PHE A 244 -10.10 39.80 23.04
CA PHE A 244 -8.74 39.35 22.78
C PHE A 244 -8.58 37.86 23.08
N GLU A 245 -9.19 37.38 24.17
CA GLU A 245 -9.24 35.95 24.50
C GLU A 245 -9.92 35.13 23.40
N GLU A 246 -11.00 35.63 22.81
CA GLU A 246 -11.66 34.98 21.66
C GLU A 246 -10.74 34.86 20.44
N LEU A 247 -10.03 35.94 20.08
CA LEU A 247 -9.05 35.95 18.99
C LEU A 247 -7.87 35.00 19.25
N ILE A 248 -7.39 34.92 20.49
CA ILE A 248 -6.34 33.97 20.89
C ILE A 248 -6.85 32.54 20.77
N ALA A 249 -8.07 32.26 21.22
CA ALA A 249 -8.67 30.94 21.15
C ALA A 249 -8.82 30.48 19.69
N GLU A 250 -9.28 31.36 18.80
CA GLU A 250 -9.38 31.10 17.36
C GLU A 250 -8.01 30.75 16.75
N ARG A 251 -6.98 31.57 17.00
CA ARG A 251 -5.60 31.30 16.53
C ARG A 251 -5.04 29.99 17.07
N ARG A 252 -5.30 29.67 18.34
CA ARG A 252 -4.88 28.39 18.95
C ARG A 252 -5.59 27.21 18.29
N ALA A 253 -6.86 27.35 17.90
CA ALA A 253 -7.62 26.33 17.18
C ALA A 253 -7.07 26.13 15.75
N GLU A 254 -6.80 27.20 15.01
CA GLU A 254 -6.16 27.13 13.69
C GLU A 254 -4.79 26.45 13.76
N PHE A 255 -3.97 26.82 14.75
CA PHE A 255 -2.67 26.21 14.96
C PHE A 255 -2.77 24.71 15.29
N ALA A 256 -3.78 24.33 16.09
CA ALA A 256 -4.06 22.94 16.39
C ALA A 256 -4.40 22.14 15.13
N GLN A 257 -5.21 22.72 14.25
CA GLN A 257 -5.60 22.11 12.98
C GLN A 257 -4.39 21.91 12.07
N GLN A 258 -3.51 22.92 11.94
CA GLN A 258 -2.28 22.81 11.15
C GLN A 258 -1.34 21.72 11.70
N CYS A 259 -1.16 21.65 13.03
CA CYS A 259 -0.39 20.58 13.66
C CYS A 259 -0.97 19.20 13.33
N SER A 260 -2.30 19.06 13.41
CA SER A 260 -3.01 17.82 13.09
C SER A 260 -2.82 17.39 11.64
N GLU A 261 -2.94 18.33 10.69
CA GLU A 261 -2.78 18.05 9.26
C GLU A 261 -1.37 17.57 8.91
N ILE A 262 -0.33 18.25 9.42
CA ILE A 262 1.06 17.85 9.21
C ILE A 262 1.34 16.51 9.89
N PHE A 263 0.86 16.31 11.12
CA PHE A 263 1.01 15.05 11.83
C PHE A 263 0.39 13.89 11.05
N VAL A 264 -0.82 14.06 10.52
CA VAL A 264 -1.51 13.03 9.73
C VAL A 264 -0.76 12.72 8.43
N ALA A 265 -0.19 13.73 7.76
CA ALA A 265 0.64 13.51 6.57
C ALA A 265 1.89 12.68 6.91
N LEU A 266 2.62 13.05 7.97
CA LEU A 266 3.78 12.31 8.46
C LEU A 266 3.42 10.88 8.89
N ALA A 267 2.32 10.70 9.63
CA ALA A 267 1.86 9.40 10.09
C ALA A 267 1.48 8.47 8.92
N ARG A 268 0.84 9.00 7.86
CA ARG A 268 0.57 8.23 6.64
C ARG A 268 1.84 7.81 5.92
N PHE A 269 2.81 8.72 5.78
CA PHE A 269 4.10 8.41 5.18
C PHE A 269 4.83 7.33 5.97
N LEU A 270 4.89 7.47 7.30
CA LEU A 270 5.49 6.49 8.19
C LEU A 270 4.78 5.13 8.14
N ALA A 271 3.45 5.11 8.11
CA ALA A 271 2.68 3.87 8.00
C ALA A 271 3.08 3.09 6.74
N ARG A 272 3.26 3.77 5.59
CA ARG A 272 3.73 3.16 4.34
C ARG A 272 5.17 2.67 4.45
N ALA A 273 6.06 3.49 4.99
CA ALA A 273 7.47 3.14 5.17
C ALA A 273 7.64 1.84 5.99
N VAL A 274 6.92 1.76 7.11
CA VAL A 274 6.96 0.62 8.03
C VAL A 274 6.27 -0.60 7.43
N LEU A 275 5.10 -0.46 6.80
CA LEU A 275 4.41 -1.56 6.11
C LEU A 275 5.25 -2.19 5.00
N ARG A 276 5.98 -1.35 4.25
CA ARG A 276 6.82 -1.79 3.13
C ARG A 276 8.10 -2.49 3.60
N SER A 277 8.73 -1.98 4.66
CA SER A 277 10.08 -2.38 5.07
C SER A 277 10.09 -3.48 6.15
N GLU A 278 9.00 -3.61 6.91
CA GLU A 278 8.87 -4.59 7.97
C GLU A 278 8.26 -5.93 7.51
N ARG A 279 8.80 -7.04 8.01
CA ARG A 279 8.44 -8.39 7.53
C ARG A 279 7.21 -8.98 8.24
N SER A 280 6.96 -8.59 9.49
CA SER A 280 5.89 -9.16 10.31
C SER A 280 5.08 -8.09 11.05
N GLU A 281 3.89 -8.45 11.54
CA GLU A 281 3.04 -7.55 12.36
C GLU A 281 3.70 -7.19 13.67
N ARG A 282 4.41 -8.14 14.27
CA ARG A 282 5.16 -7.91 15.49
C ARG A 282 6.29 -6.91 15.26
N ASP A 283 7.01 -7.01 14.14
CA ASP A 283 8.08 -6.06 13.83
C ASP A 283 7.53 -4.65 13.55
N ILE A 284 6.39 -4.54 12.85
CA ILE A 284 5.72 -3.26 12.64
C ILE A 284 5.30 -2.63 13.97
N VAL A 285 4.60 -3.38 14.82
CA VAL A 285 4.14 -2.88 16.12
C VAL A 285 5.33 -2.49 17.00
N ARG A 286 6.37 -3.33 17.04
CA ARG A 286 7.61 -3.02 17.76
C ARG A 286 8.22 -1.71 17.26
N ARG A 287 8.34 -1.57 15.94
CA ARG A 287 8.91 -0.37 15.33
C ARG A 287 8.09 0.89 15.63
N LEU A 288 6.76 0.81 15.53
CA LEU A 288 5.90 1.95 15.85
C LEU A 288 6.02 2.34 17.34
N ARG A 289 6.17 1.37 18.25
CA ARG A 289 6.44 1.64 19.66
C ARG A 289 7.79 2.30 19.90
N GLU A 290 8.85 1.83 19.22
CA GLU A 290 10.19 2.44 19.28
C GLU A 290 10.18 3.90 18.82
N ILE A 291 9.35 4.24 17.81
CA ILE A 291 9.17 5.61 17.32
C ILE A 291 8.39 6.48 18.33
N GLY A 292 7.53 5.86 19.16
CA GLY A 292 6.79 6.53 20.23
C GLY A 292 5.27 6.32 20.21
N PHE A 293 4.74 5.41 19.39
CA PHE A 293 3.31 5.09 19.39
C PHE A 293 2.97 4.00 20.42
N SER A 294 2.38 4.38 21.56
CA SER A 294 2.05 3.44 22.65
C SER A 294 0.84 2.55 22.34
N ALA A 295 -0.15 3.07 21.63
CA ALA A 295 -1.36 2.32 21.23
C ALA A 295 -1.23 1.59 19.89
N ALA A 296 0.00 1.25 19.45
CA ALA A 296 0.19 0.36 18.32
C ALA A 296 -0.24 -1.06 18.74
N GLU A 297 -1.51 -1.37 18.52
CA GLU A 297 -2.06 -2.72 18.65
C GLU A 297 -1.79 -3.51 17.37
N PRO A 298 -1.53 -4.82 17.48
CA PRO A 298 -1.49 -5.68 16.30
C PRO A 298 -2.85 -5.58 15.62
N MET A 299 -2.84 -5.24 14.33
CA MET A 299 -4.04 -5.38 13.55
C MET A 299 -4.33 -6.88 13.48
N ASN A 300 -5.41 -7.32 14.13
CA ASN A 300 -6.01 -8.64 13.92
C ASN A 300 -6.62 -8.65 12.51
N LEU A 301 -5.77 -8.48 11.50
CA LEU A 301 -6.13 -8.74 10.13
C LEU A 301 -6.54 -10.20 10.09
N PRO A 302 -7.67 -10.54 9.45
CA PRO A 302 -8.01 -11.95 9.26
C PRO A 302 -6.79 -12.64 8.68
N ASN A 303 -6.34 -13.72 9.34
CA ASN A 303 -5.32 -14.59 8.77
C ASN A 303 -5.78 -14.88 7.36
N PHE A 304 -4.93 -14.56 6.38
CA PHE A 304 -5.28 -14.69 4.98
C PHE A 304 -5.84 -16.10 4.80
N PRO A 305 -7.12 -16.25 4.43
CA PRO A 305 -7.66 -17.56 4.21
C PRO A 305 -7.02 -18.03 2.91
N ILE A 306 -5.90 -18.76 3.04
CA ILE A 306 -5.34 -19.57 1.95
C ILE A 306 -6.47 -20.45 1.39
N ASP A 307 -7.39 -20.86 2.28
CA ASP A 307 -8.65 -21.50 1.96
C ASP A 307 -9.51 -20.70 0.98
N SER A 308 -9.57 -19.35 1.03
CA SER A 308 -10.32 -18.55 0.03
C SER A 308 -9.62 -18.47 -1.32
N LEU A 309 -8.29 -18.43 -1.38
CA LEU A 309 -7.54 -18.55 -2.65
C LEU A 309 -7.74 -19.93 -3.26
N ALA A 310 -7.63 -20.97 -2.44
CA ALA A 310 -7.88 -22.35 -2.84
C ALA A 310 -9.34 -22.53 -3.27
N VAL A 311 -10.31 -21.96 -2.55
CA VAL A 311 -11.73 -21.99 -2.91
C VAL A 311 -11.99 -21.21 -4.18
N LEU A 312 -11.38 -20.05 -4.41
CA LEU A 312 -11.60 -19.26 -5.62
C LEU A 312 -10.97 -19.95 -6.84
N ALA A 313 -9.75 -20.48 -6.70
CA ALA A 313 -9.11 -21.29 -7.72
C ALA A 313 -9.88 -22.58 -8.00
N LEU A 314 -10.38 -23.26 -6.95
CA LEU A 314 -11.21 -24.46 -7.05
C LEU A 314 -12.58 -24.15 -7.65
N THR A 315 -13.20 -23.03 -7.30
CA THR A 315 -14.51 -22.62 -7.85
C THR A 315 -14.36 -22.26 -9.32
N LEU A 316 -13.29 -21.55 -9.70
CA LEU A 316 -12.96 -21.27 -11.10
C LEU A 316 -12.71 -22.57 -11.87
N PHE A 317 -11.93 -23.50 -11.29
CA PHE A 317 -11.66 -24.80 -11.87
C PHE A 317 -12.94 -25.63 -12.06
N LEU A 318 -13.78 -25.73 -11.02
CA LEU A 318 -15.05 -26.44 -11.05
C LEU A 318 -16.02 -25.80 -12.04
N TYR A 319 -16.10 -24.47 -12.09
CA TYR A 319 -16.93 -23.76 -13.05
C TYR A 319 -16.52 -24.08 -14.49
N LEU A 320 -15.22 -24.01 -14.80
CA LEU A 320 -14.69 -24.34 -16.12
C LEU A 320 -14.93 -25.83 -16.46
N PHE A 321 -14.77 -26.72 -15.48
CA PHE A 321 -15.05 -28.14 -15.62
C PHE A 321 -16.53 -28.40 -15.92
N PHE A 322 -17.45 -27.85 -15.14
CA PHE A 322 -18.89 -28.01 -15.34
C PHE A 322 -19.37 -27.37 -16.65
N ALA A 323 -18.86 -26.19 -17.02
CA ALA A 323 -19.15 -25.57 -18.30
C ALA A 323 -18.64 -26.42 -19.48
N SER A 324 -17.56 -27.19 -19.31
CA SER A 324 -17.11 -28.12 -20.35
C SER A 324 -17.98 -29.39 -20.41
N TRP A 325 -18.47 -29.89 -19.27
CA TRP A 325 -19.28 -31.11 -19.20
C TRP A 325 -20.72 -30.93 -19.66
N MET A 326 -21.33 -29.78 -19.37
CA MET A 326 -22.75 -29.53 -19.69
C MET A 326 -23.02 -29.31 -21.19
N PHE A 327 -21.96 -29.13 -21.98
CA PHE A 327 -22.00 -28.87 -23.42
C PHE A 327 -21.23 -29.93 -24.23
N ALA A 328 -20.89 -31.07 -23.61
CA ALA A 328 -20.34 -32.27 -24.25
C ALA A 328 -21.40 -33.39 -24.18
#